data_AF-A0A5B7C6W0-F1
#
_entry.id   AF-A0A5B7C6W0-F1
#
_cell.length_a   1.000
_cell.length_b   1.000
_cell.length_c   1.000
_cell.angle_alpha   90.00
_cell.angle_beta   90.00
_cell.angle_gamma   90.00
#
_symmetry.space_group_name_H-M   'P 1'
#
loop_
_entity.id
_entity.type
_entity.pdbx_description
1 polymer ?
#
loop_
_entity_poly.entity_id
_entity_poly.type
_entity_poly.pdbx_seq_one_letter_code
_entity_poly.pdbx_strand_id
1 'polypeptide(L)'
;MTRVTSRDVQEIVSKLSSDKAKIREEGIKLLNTWLEGERSIGFCKYIGQKSAMLKPNEIPHSETWPFLITLLTQCISLEISASKRRLPKLIFAKMLRIV
;
A
#
# COMPACT_ATOMS: atom_id res chain seq x y z
N MET A 1 4.92 8.75 20.18
CA MET A 1 4.70 7.89 19.00
C MET A 1 3.27 7.38 19.00
N THR A 2 2.47 7.76 18.00
CA THR A 2 1.14 7.17 17.77
C THR A 2 1.31 5.70 17.42
N ARG A 3 0.65 4.82 18.17
CA ARG A 3 0.72 3.37 17.96
C ARG A 3 -0.07 3.01 16.71
N VAL A 4 0.56 2.33 15.75
CA VAL A 4 -0.12 1.80 14.57
C VAL A 4 -1.06 0.67 14.98
N THR A 5 -2.28 0.73 14.47
CA THR A 5 -3.35 -0.23 14.76
C THR A 5 -3.78 -0.95 13.48
N SER A 6 -4.54 -2.04 13.66
CA SER A 6 -5.12 -2.76 12.53
C SER A 6 -6.04 -1.88 11.69
N ARG A 7 -6.80 -0.98 12.33
CA ARG A 7 -7.70 -0.04 11.65
C ARG A 7 -6.96 0.84 10.65
N ASP A 8 -5.78 1.34 11.02
CA ASP A 8 -4.96 2.19 10.16
C ASP A 8 -4.55 1.47 8.88
N VAL A 9 -4.18 0.18 8.99
CA VAL A 9 -3.79 -0.65 7.85
C VAL A 9 -4.99 -1.03 6.99
N GLN A 10 -6.12 -1.39 7.63
CA GLN A 10 -7.34 -1.73 6.91
C GLN A 10 -7.90 -0.54 6.13
N GLU A 11 -7.73 0.70 6.61
CA GLU A 11 -8.12 1.88 5.84
C GLU A 11 -7.32 2.01 4.54
N ILE A 12 -6.00 1.82 4.61
CA ILE A 12 -5.12 1.84 3.43
C ILE A 12 -5.55 0.76 2.44
N VAL A 13 -5.70 -0.48 2.93
CA VAL A 13 -6.11 -1.63 2.11
C VAL A 13 -7.46 -1.38 1.46
N SER A 14 -8.45 -0.91 2.23
CA SER A 14 -9.80 -0.62 1.71
C SER A 14 -9.76 0.41 0.57
N LYS A 15 -8.95 1.47 0.71
CA LYS A 15 -8.81 2.49 -0.34
C LYS A 15 -8.09 1.96 -1.58
N LEU A 16 -6.99 1.23 -1.39
CA LEU A 16 -6.20 0.67 -2.50
C LEU A 16 -6.95 -0.42 -3.27
N SER A 17 -7.79 -1.21 -2.60
CA SER A 17 -8.65 -2.24 -3.21
C SER A 17 -9.89 -1.69 -3.93
N SER A 18 -10.13 -0.37 -3.89
CA SER A 18 -11.30 0.22 -4.53
C SER A 18 -11.24 0.12 -6.05
N ASP A 19 -12.39 -0.16 -6.66
CA ASP A 19 -12.66 -0.04 -8.09
C ASP A 19 -12.53 1.41 -8.60
N LYS A 20 -12.75 2.40 -7.74
CA LYS A 20 -12.71 3.83 -8.08
C LYS A 20 -11.28 4.37 -8.09
N ALA A 21 -10.82 4.83 -9.25
CA ALA A 21 -9.46 5.35 -9.44
C ALA A 21 -9.10 6.50 -8.48
N LYS A 22 -10.04 7.39 -8.16
CA LYS A 22 -9.82 8.49 -7.20
C LYS A 22 -9.57 7.97 -5.78
N ILE A 23 -10.31 6.94 -5.36
CA ILE A 23 -10.15 6.34 -4.02
C ILE A 23 -8.81 5.62 -3.91
N ARG A 24 -8.38 4.90 -4.97
CA ARG A 24 -7.04 4.29 -5.00
C ARG A 24 -5.93 5.34 -4.84
N GLU A 25 -6.05 6.48 -5.53
CA GLU A 25 -5.09 7.58 -5.39
C GLU A 25 -5.02 8.12 -3.95
N GLU A 26 -6.17 8.25 -3.28
CA GLU A 26 -6.21 8.61 -1.85
C GLU A 26 -5.53 7.56 -0.98
N GLY A 27 -5.70 6.27 -1.30
CA GLY A 27 -5.00 5.17 -0.63
C GLY A 27 -3.47 5.27 -0.78
N ILE A 28 -2.98 5.64 -1.97
CA ILE A 28 -1.55 5.87 -2.21
C ILE A 28 -1.02 7.06 -1.39
N LYS A 29 -1.77 8.17 -1.32
CA LYS A 29 -1.38 9.35 -0.51
C LYS A 29 -1.36 9.01 0.98
N LEU A 30 -2.35 8.25 1.45
CA LEU A 30 -2.41 7.80 2.84
C LEU A 30 -1.23 6.88 3.18
N LEU A 31 -0.89 5.93 2.31
CA LEU A 31 0.27 5.07 2.50
C LEU A 31 1.58 5.87 2.51
N ASN A 32 1.78 6.81 1.58
CA ASN A 32 2.95 7.71 1.62
C ASN A 32 3.05 8.44 2.95
N THR A 33 1.94 9.00 3.41
CA THR A 33 1.87 9.70 4.69
C THR A 33 2.29 8.79 5.86
N TRP A 34 2.00 7.48 5.79
CA TRP A 34 2.48 6.51 6.79
C TRP A 34 3.98 6.17 6.68
N LEU A 35 4.55 6.24 5.48
CA LEU A 35 5.94 5.89 5.18
C LEU A 35 6.90 7.10 5.23
N GLU A 36 6.38 8.29 5.49
CA GLU A 36 7.19 9.51 5.64
C GLU A 36 7.63 9.73 7.09
N GLY A 37 8.85 10.24 7.28
CA GLY A 37 9.35 10.71 8.59
C GLY A 37 9.40 9.64 9.68
N GLU A 38 9.30 10.06 10.95
CA GLU A 38 9.45 9.17 12.11
C GLU A 38 8.35 8.11 12.26
N ARG A 39 7.14 8.40 11.75
CA ARG A 39 6.00 7.45 11.82
C ARG A 39 6.21 6.20 10.97
N SER A 40 7.05 6.29 9.94
CA SER A 40 7.45 5.15 9.11
C SER A 40 8.02 4.01 9.94
N ILE A 41 8.78 4.32 10.99
CA ILE A 41 9.40 3.34 11.88
C ILE A 41 8.33 2.49 12.55
N GLY A 42 7.28 3.12 13.09
CA GLY A 42 6.17 2.43 13.75
C GLY A 42 5.35 1.58 12.78
N PHE A 43 5.08 2.12 11.59
CA PHE A 43 4.31 1.43 10.55
C PHE A 43 5.05 0.22 10.00
N CYS A 44 6.32 0.40 9.61
CA CYS A 44 7.16 -0.68 9.10
C CYS A 44 7.38 -1.77 10.16
N LYS A 45 7.54 -1.40 11.44
CA LYS A 45 7.62 -2.37 12.53
C LYS A 45 6.32 -3.18 12.67
N TYR A 46 5.16 -2.54 12.62
CA TYR A 46 3.87 -3.21 12.71
C TYR A 46 3.66 -4.21 11.56
N ILE A 47 3.79 -3.76 10.31
CA ILE A 47 3.64 -4.62 9.13
C ILE A 47 4.73 -5.70 9.09
N GLY A 48 5.96 -5.38 9.51
CA GLY A 48 7.06 -6.34 9.60
C GLY A 48 6.76 -7.47 10.58
N GLN A 49 6.23 -7.16 11.77
CA GLN A 49 5.80 -8.17 12.75
C GLN A 49 4.71 -9.07 12.20
N LYS A 50 3.70 -8.49 11.52
CA LYS A 50 2.63 -9.27 10.86
C LYS A 50 3.17 -10.16 9.75
N SER A 51 4.08 -9.64 8.94
CA SER A 51 4.71 -10.38 7.84
C SER A 51 5.58 -11.53 8.35
N ALA A 52 6.27 -11.36 9.47
CA ALA A 52 7.09 -12.39 10.10
C ALA A 52 6.27 -13.55 10.70
N MET A 53 4.96 -13.37 10.91
CA MET A 53 4.06 -14.43 11.38
C MET A 53 3.58 -15.35 10.25
N LEU A 54 3.84 -15.00 8.99
CA LEU A 54 3.47 -15.83 7.84
C LEU A 54 4.24 -17.14 7.85
N LYS A 55 3.51 -18.24 7.69
CA LYS A 55 4.11 -19.56 7.48
C LYS A 55 4.55 -19.73 6.02
N PRO A 56 5.51 -20.61 5.74
CA PRO A 56 5.83 -20.99 4.37
C PRO A 56 4.57 -21.43 3.62
N ASN A 57 4.39 -20.92 2.39
CA ASN A 57 3.23 -21.17 1.53
C ASN A 57 1.87 -20.68 2.05
N GLU A 58 1.85 -19.88 3.12
CA GLU A 58 0.62 -19.22 3.56
C GLU A 58 0.24 -18.08 2.61
N ILE A 59 -1.06 -17.92 2.35
CA ILE A 59 -1.57 -16.79 1.58
C ILE A 59 -1.37 -15.51 2.41
N PRO A 60 -0.67 -14.49 1.90
CA PRO A 60 -0.45 -13.25 2.65
C PRO A 60 -1.77 -12.56 3.00
N HIS A 61 -1.99 -12.31 4.29
CA HIS A 61 -3.17 -11.56 4.77
C HIS A 61 -2.98 -10.05 4.60
N SER A 62 -4.06 -9.28 4.75
CA SER A 62 -4.13 -7.86 4.36
C SER A 62 -3.17 -6.91 5.09
N GLU A 63 -2.60 -7.34 6.22
CA GLU A 63 -1.68 -6.55 7.04
C GLU A 63 -0.21 -6.92 6.85
N THR A 64 0.15 -7.46 5.69
CA THR A 64 1.52 -7.93 5.41
C THR A 64 2.15 -7.19 4.24
N TRP A 65 3.48 -7.12 4.22
CA TRP A 65 4.23 -6.53 3.12
C TRP A 65 3.92 -7.21 1.78
N PRO A 66 3.93 -8.55 1.65
CA PRO A 66 3.62 -9.20 0.38
C PRO A 66 2.22 -8.84 -0.15
N PHE A 67 1.22 -8.74 0.73
CA PHE A 67 -0.12 -8.32 0.34
C PHE A 67 -0.15 -6.86 -0.14
N LEU A 68 0.46 -5.93 0.62
CA LEU A 68 0.51 -4.52 0.24
C LEU A 68 1.24 -4.31 -1.09
N ILE A 69 2.37 -4.99 -1.31
CA ILE A 69 3.11 -4.91 -2.58
C ILE A 69 2.29 -5.47 -3.76
N THR A 70 1.58 -6.59 -3.55
CA THR A 70 0.66 -7.15 -4.54
C THR A 70 -0.42 -6.13 -4.91
N LEU A 71 -1.04 -5.50 -3.91
CA LEU A 71 -2.10 -4.52 -4.10
C LEU A 71 -1.61 -3.24 -4.80
N LEU A 72 -0.41 -2.76 -4.46
CA LEU A 72 0.23 -1.63 -5.14
C LEU A 72 0.53 -1.95 -6.61
N THR A 73 1.00 -3.17 -6.89
CA THR A 73 1.28 -3.63 -8.26
C THR A 73 -0.01 -3.68 -9.08
N GLN A 74 -1.12 -4.16 -8.50
CA GLN A 74 -2.44 -4.12 -9.13
C GLN A 74 -2.90 -2.69 -9.41
N CYS A 75 -2.70 -1.76 -8.47
CA CYS A 75 -3.03 -0.34 -8.68
C CYS A 75 -2.28 0.26 -9.88
N ILE A 76 -0.98 -0.05 -10.01
CA ILE A 76 -0.15 0.39 -11.14
C ILE A 76 -0.68 -0.21 -12.45
N SER A 77 -0.93 -1.52 -12.50
CA SER A 77 -1.47 -2.19 -13.68
C SER A 77 -2.81 -1.59 -14.14
N LEU A 78 -3.69 -1.27 -13.20
CA LEU A 78 -4.96 -0.60 -13.49
C LEU A 78 -4.76 0.82 -14.02
N GLU A 79 -3.84 1.59 -13.43
CA GLU A 79 -3.56 2.96 -13.88
C GLU A 79 -2.97 2.97 -15.30
N ILE A 80 -2.03 2.06 -15.60
CA ILE A 80 -1.48 1.90 -16.95
C ILE A 80 -2.59 1.53 -17.93
N SER A 81 -3.42 0.55 -17.59
CA SER A 81 -4.50 0.07 -18.47
C SER A 81 -5.57 1.14 -18.75
N ALA A 82 -5.88 1.99 -17.77
CA ALA A 82 -6.85 3.08 -17.91
C ALA A 82 -6.28 4.29 -18.66
N SER A 83 -4.96 4.40 -18.77
CA SER A 83 -4.25 5.58 -19.30
C SER A 83 -3.99 5.51 -20.81
N LYS A 84 -4.79 4.76 -21.59
CA LYS A 84 -4.62 4.67 -23.07
C LYS A 84 -4.66 6.03 -23.79
N ARG A 85 -5.30 7.04 -23.20
CA ARG A 85 -5.46 8.40 -23.78
C ARG A 85 -4.78 9.51 -22.97
N ARG A 86 -4.14 9.19 -21.85
CA ARG A 86 -3.51 10.16 -20.94
C ARG A 86 -2.23 9.58 -20.36
N LEU A 87 -1.33 10.40 -19.83
CA LEU A 87 -0.15 9.84 -19.16
C LEU A 87 -0.55 9.21 -17.80
N PRO A 88 0.00 8.03 -17.44
CA PRO A 88 -0.19 7.45 -16.11
C PRO A 88 0.28 8.39 -15.01
N LYS A 89 -0.45 8.45 -13.90
CA LYS A 89 -0.05 9.25 -12.74
C LYS A 89 1.21 8.68 -12.09
N LEU A 90 2.27 9.50 -12.04
CA LEU A 90 3.57 9.12 -11.47
C LEU A 90 3.52 8.70 -9.99
N ILE A 91 2.50 9.13 -9.25
CA ILE A 91 2.37 8.81 -7.82
C ILE A 91 2.33 7.30 -7.56
N PHE A 92 1.75 6.51 -8.46
CA PHE A 92 1.69 5.06 -8.33
C PHE A 92 3.08 4.42 -8.51
N ALA A 93 3.88 4.90 -9.46
CA ALA A 93 5.23 4.38 -9.70
C ALA A 93 6.23 4.81 -8.62
N LYS A 94 6.10 6.04 -8.10
CA LYS A 94 6.99 6.55 -7.04
C LYS A 94 6.96 5.70 -5.76
N MET A 95 5.84 5.03 -5.47
CA MET A 95 5.71 4.13 -4.32
C MET A 95 6.67 2.95 -4.32
N LEU A 96 7.04 2.44 -5.50
CA LEU A 96 7.91 1.27 -5.64
C LEU A 96 9.35 1.64 -5.96
N ARG A 97 9.69 2.94 -5.95
CA ARG A 97 11.04 3.38 -6.25
C ARG A 97 11.96 3.03 -5.09
N ILE A 98 13.05 2.33 -5.40
CA ILE A 98 14.19 2.16 -4.50
C ILE A 98 14.89 3.52 -4.40
N VAL A 99 15.02 4.04 -3.17
CA VAL A 99 15.72 5.30 -2.87
C VAL A 99 17.19 5.02 -2.60
#